data_AF-W9ZJS1-F1
#
_entry.id   AF-W9ZJS1-F1
#
_cell.length_a   1.000
_cell.length_b   1.000
_cell.length_c   1.000
_cell.angle_alpha   90.00
_cell.angle_beta   90.00
_cell.angle_gamma   90.00
#
_symmetry.space_group_name_H-M   'P 1'
#
loop_
_entity.id
_entity.type
_entity.pdbx_description
1 polymer ?
#
loop_
_entity_poly.entity_id
_entity_poly.type
_entity_poly.pdbx_seq_one_letter_code
_entity_poly.pdbx_strand_id
1 'polypeptide(L)' 'MTLATKLGWWLQDAAYSVNRGRDHNQKGIVQNLCEVVLIFAESQRENRERNVLLTTASTVDFIE' A
#
# COMPACT_ATOMS: atom_id res chain seq x y z
N MET A 1 -4.00 14.34 8.41
CA MET A 1 -3.21 13.54 7.43
C MET A 1 -3.08 12.13 7.97
N THR A 2 -3.46 11.09 7.21
CA THR A 2 -3.44 9.69 7.69
C THR A 2 -2.03 9.10 7.66
N LEU A 3 -1.79 8.00 8.39
CA LEU A 3 -0.49 7.30 8.41
C LEU A 3 -0.08 6.83 7.00
N ALA A 4 -1.03 6.29 6.24
CA ALA A 4 -0.80 5.87 4.85
C ALA A 4 -0.39 7.04 3.95
N THR A 5 -1.03 8.21 4.12
CA THR A 5 -0.61 9.43 3.40
C THR A 5 0.82 9.82 3.79
N LYS A 6 1.19 9.83 5.07
CA LYS A 6 2.56 10.19 5.48
C LYS A 6 3.61 9.24 4.89
N LEU A 7 3.33 7.94 4.86
CA LEU A 7 4.21 6.93 4.25
C LEU A 7 4.38 7.12 2.74
N GLY A 8 3.29 7.41 2.02
CA GLY A 8 3.36 7.66 0.58
C GLY A 8 4.21 8.87 0.21
N TRP A 9 4.09 9.96 0.98
CA TRP A 9 4.91 11.16 0.78
C TRP A 9 6.39 10.91 1.06
N TRP A 10 6.71 10.17 2.13
CA TRP A 10 8.10 9.84 2.47
C TRP A 10 8.76 8.96 1.39
N LEU A 11 8.06 7.95 0.88
CA LEU A 11 8.56 7.10 -0.20
C LEU A 11 8.78 7.89 -1.50
N GLN A 12 7.89 8.82 -1.80
CA GLN A 12 8.02 9.66 -2.99
C GLN A 12 9.24 10.57 -2.91
N ASP A 13 9.52 11.17 -1.75
CA ASP A 13 10.70 12.00 -1.53
C ASP A 13 12.00 11.18 -1.56
N ALA A 14 12.00 9.99 -0.96
CA ALA A 14 13.13 9.07 -0.99
C ALA A 14 13.44 8.60 -2.44
N ALA A 15 12.42 8.21 -3.20
CA ALA A 15 12.59 7.82 -4.61
C ALA A 15 13.10 9.00 -5.46
N TYR A 16 12.62 10.21 -5.19
CA TYR A 16 13.08 11.42 -5.87
C TYR A 16 14.56 11.73 -5.57
N SER A 17 14.98 11.64 -4.31
CA SER A 17 16.37 11.88 -3.89
C SER A 17 17.35 10.90 -4.51
N VAL A 18 16.98 9.61 -4.54
CA VAL A 18 17.75 8.54 -5.18
C VAL A 18 17.89 8.77 -6.69
N ASN A 19 16.79 9.12 -7.38
CA ASN A 19 16.80 9.31 -8.84
C ASN A 19 17.62 10.54 -9.28
N ARG A 20 17.82 11.51 -8.39
CA ARG A 20 18.70 12.67 -8.60
C ARG A 20 20.18 12.37 -8.30
N GLY A 21 20.51 11.14 -7.90
CA GLY A 21 21.87 10.72 -7.55
C GLY A 21 22.35 11.19 -6.18
N ARG A 22 21.49 11.84 -5.38
CA ARG A 22 21.85 12.39 -4.06
C ARG A 22 22.10 11.28 -3.03
N ASP A 23 21.31 10.21 -3.13
CA ASP A 23 21.38 9.03 -2.26
C ASP A 23 21.52 7.74 -3.07
N HIS A 24 22.36 7.72 -4.10
CA HIS A 24 22.46 6.58 -5.03
C HIS A 24 22.72 5.23 -4.33
N ASN A 25 23.47 5.23 -3.22
CA ASN A 25 23.76 4.05 -2.43
C ASN A 25 22.53 3.47 -1.70
N GLN A 26 21.45 4.27 -1.56
CA GLN A 26 20.20 3.85 -0.94
C GLN A 26 19.17 3.37 -1.96
N LYS A 27 19.51 3.34 -3.27
CA LYS A 27 18.58 2.98 -4.33
C LYS A 27 17.90 1.63 -4.12
N GLY A 28 18.68 0.59 -3.76
CA GLY A 28 18.14 -0.74 -3.49
C GLY A 28 17.19 -0.76 -2.28
N ILE A 29 17.51 -0.02 -1.22
CA ILE A 29 16.67 0.06 -0.01
C ILE A 29 15.34 0.74 -0.33
N VAL A 30 15.39 1.86 -1.04
CA VAL A 30 14.18 2.61 -1.44
C VAL A 30 13.30 1.78 -2.39
N GLN A 31 13.91 1.05 -3.34
CA GLN A 31 13.17 0.14 -4.21
C GLN A 31 12.47 -0.98 -3.44
N ASN A 32 13.19 -1.67 -2.53
CA ASN A 32 12.59 -2.72 -1.70
C ASN A 32 11.45 -2.18 -0.83
N LEU A 33 11.58 -0.98 -0.27
CA LEU A 33 10.52 -0.36 0.53
C LEU A 33 9.28 -0.03 -0.30
N CYS A 34 9.45 0.45 -1.54
CA CYS A 34 8.34 0.67 -2.45
C CYS A 34 7.60 -0.65 -2.77
N GLU A 35 8.33 -1.74 -3.04
CA GLU A 35 7.75 -3.05 -3.30
C GLU A 35 6.95 -3.59 -2.11
N VAL A 36 7.50 -3.50 -0.90
CA VAL A 36 6.81 -3.93 0.34
C VAL A 36 5.51 -3.15 0.54
N VAL A 37 5.53 -1.83 0.31
CA VAL A 37 4.32 -1.01 0.47
C VAL A 37 3.27 -1.31 -0.60
N LEU A 38 3.66 -1.60 -1.84
CA LEU A 38 2.74 -2.04 -2.89
C LEU A 38 2.08 -3.37 -2.52
N ILE A 39 2.85 -4.38 -2.12
CA ILE A 39 2.35 -5.69 -1.68
C ILE A 39 1.38 -5.53 -0.51
N PHE A 40 1.74 -4.69 0.48
CA PHE A 40 0.87 -4.41 1.61
C PHE A 40 -0.45 -3.76 1.16
N ALA A 41 -0.39 -2.75 0.29
CA ALA A 41 -1.59 -2.07 -0.22
C ALA A 41 -2.51 -3.01 -1.00
N GLU A 42 -1.94 -3.88 -1.85
CA GLU A 42 -2.69 -4.92 -2.57
C GLU A 42 -3.35 -5.92 -1.61
N SER A 43 -2.60 -6.39 -0.61
CA SER A 43 -3.15 -7.27 0.43
C SER A 43 -4.30 -6.62 1.21
N GLN A 44 -4.21 -5.32 1.53
CA GLN A 44 -5.32 -4.60 2.16
C GLN A 44 -6.54 -4.47 1.23
N ARG A 45 -6.32 -4.29 -0.08
CA ARG A 45 -7.39 -4.25 -1.07
C ARG A 45 -8.11 -5.60 -1.17
N GLU A 46 -7.36 -6.70 -1.31
CA GLU A 46 -7.92 -8.05 -1.37
C GLU A 46 -8.71 -8.39 -0.11
N ASN A 47 -8.16 -8.06 1.07
CA ASN A 47 -8.84 -8.32 2.34
C ASN A 47 -10.13 -7.49 2.46
N ARG A 48 -10.13 -6.25 1.95
CA ARG A 48 -11.33 -5.41 1.89
C ARG A 48 -12.38 -6.00 0.94
N GLU A 49 -11.99 -6.44 -0.25
CA GLU A 49 -12.89 -7.06 -1.23
C GLU A 49 -13.52 -8.34 -0.70
N ARG A 50 -12.71 -9.19 -0.05
CA ARG A 50 -13.20 -10.41 0.61
C ARG A 50 -14.19 -10.09 1.73
N ASN A 51 -13.90 -9.09 2.57
CA ASN A 51 -14.81 -8.69 3.63
C ASN A 51 -16.14 -8.13 3.09
N VAL A 52 -16.09 -7.35 2.00
CA VAL A 52 -17.31 -6.88 1.33
C VAL A 52 -18.14 -8.08 0.85
N LEU A 53 -17.54 -9.03 0.14
CA LEU A 53 -18.23 -10.23 -0.35
C LEU A 53 -18.87 -11.07 0.77
N LEU A 54 -18.17 -11.27 1.88
CA LEU A 54 -18.70 -11.99 3.05
C LEU A 54 -19.87 -11.24 3.70
N THR A 55 -19.78 -9.91 3.75
CA THR A 55 -20.85 -9.08 4.31
C THR A 55 -22.08 -9.12 3.40
N THR A 56 -21.93 -8.97 2.09
CA THR A 56 -23.07 -9.09 1.15
C THR A 56 -23.68 -10.49 1.18
N ALA A 57 -22.88 -11.56 1.18
CA ALA A 57 -23.38 -12.93 1.30
C ALA A 57 -24.23 -13.11 2.58
N SER A 58 -23.70 -12.67 3.73
CA SER A 58 -24.45 -12.71 5.00
C SER A 58 -25.70 -11.83 5.02
N THR A 59 -25.76 -10.77 4.19
CA THR A 59 -26.95 -9.90 4.11
C THR A 59 -28.03 -10.53 3.23
N VAL A 60 -27.64 -11.26 2.18
CA VAL A 60 -28.59 -12.01 1.31
C VAL A 60 -29.20 -13.18 2.08
N ASP A 61 -28.42 -13.93 2.85
CA ASP A 61 -28.92 -15.03 3.70
C ASP A 61 -29.88 -14.59 4.81
N PHE A 62 -29.95 -13.29 5.14
CA PHE A 62 -30.84 -12.74 6.19
C PHE A 62 -32.17 -12.20 5.63
N ILE A 63 -32.31 -12.08 4.29
CA ILE A 63 -33.49 -11.51 3.62
C ILE A 63 -34.44 -12.61 3.10
N GLU A 64 -34.00 -13.88 3.08
CA GLU A 64 -34.89 -15.06 2.90
C GLU A 64 -35.65 -15.44 4.18
#